data_AF-A0A8S3KFF0-F1
#
_entry.id   AF-A0A8S3KFF0-F1
#
_cell.length_a   1.000
_cell.length_b   1.000
_cell.length_c   1.000
_cell.angle_alpha   90.00
_cell.angle_beta   90.00
_cell.angle_gamma   90.00
#
_symmetry.space_group_name_H-M   'P 1'
#
loop_
_entity.id
_entity.type
_entity.pdbx_description
1 polymer ?
#
loop_
_entity_poly.entity_id
_entity_poly.type
_entity_poly.pdbx_seq_one_letter_code
_entity_poly.pdbx_strand_id
1 'polypeptide(L)'
;LRSVFYRFIARIEEILSDWKLNGPEISNTEVDFTDGDWIERNEALEFGDRSYTISHFSLQVPESNSTVTTDNNPQMTTSVSVEKQA
;
A
#
# COMPACT_ATOMS: atom_id res chain seq x y z
N LEU A 1 -2.95 26.40 21.05
CA LEU A 1 -1.95 25.52 20.39
C LEU A 1 -2.44 24.09 20.19
N ARG A 2 -2.95 23.37 21.20
CA ARG A 2 -3.43 21.98 21.02
C ARG A 2 -4.52 21.82 19.95
N SER A 3 -5.52 22.71 19.91
CA SER A 3 -6.60 22.68 18.90
C SER A 3 -6.09 22.86 17.45
N VAL A 4 -5.04 23.65 17.28
CA VAL A 4 -4.42 23.95 15.98
C VAL A 4 -3.71 22.68 15.49
N PHE A 5 -2.94 22.02 16.35
CA PHE A 5 -2.36 20.71 16.03
C PHE A 5 -3.43 19.66 15.65
N TYR A 6 -4.52 19.52 16.42
CA TYR A 6 -5.56 18.53 16.09
C TYR A 6 -6.27 18.80 14.76
N ARG A 7 -6.51 20.07 14.40
CA ARG A 7 -7.08 20.42 13.09
C ARG A 7 -6.15 20.08 11.92
N PHE A 8 -4.86 20.24 12.13
CA PHE A 8 -3.85 19.84 11.15
C PHE A 8 -3.84 18.31 10.96
N ILE A 9 -3.83 17.55 12.06
CA ILE A 9 -3.89 16.08 12.00
C ILE A 9 -5.18 15.59 11.33
N ALA A 10 -6.34 16.14 11.71
CA ALA A 10 -7.62 15.76 11.10
C ALA A 10 -7.63 16.01 9.59
N ARG A 11 -7.00 17.09 9.12
CA ARG A 11 -6.89 17.38 7.68
C ARG A 11 -5.95 16.40 6.96
N ILE A 12 -4.86 15.97 7.60
CA ILE A 12 -4.00 14.90 7.06
C ILE A 12 -4.79 13.59 6.97
N GLU A 13 -5.50 13.21 8.02
CA GLU A 13 -6.30 11.97 8.05
C GLU A 13 -7.38 11.97 6.96
N GLU A 14 -8.04 13.11 6.73
CA GLU A 14 -8.98 13.30 5.64
C GLU A 14 -8.33 13.06 4.27
N ILE A 15 -7.18 13.68 4.00
CA ILE A 15 -6.45 13.52 2.72
C ILE A 15 -6.01 12.07 2.51
N LEU A 16 -5.45 11.43 3.54
CA LEU A 16 -5.04 10.03 3.46
C LEU A 16 -6.24 9.11 3.22
N SER A 17 -7.40 9.43 3.82
CA SER A 17 -8.65 8.70 3.61
C SER A 17 -9.20 8.86 2.21
N ASP A 18 -9.24 10.08 1.70
CA ASP A 18 -9.65 10.37 0.31
C ASP A 18 -8.74 9.65 -0.68
N TRP A 19 -7.46 9.54 -0.34
CA TRP A 19 -6.47 8.84 -1.14
C TRP A 19 -6.50 7.32 -0.98
N LYS A 20 -7.36 6.80 -0.09
CA LYS A 20 -7.51 5.39 0.28
C LYS A 20 -6.22 4.75 0.82
N LEU A 21 -5.38 5.55 1.48
CA LEU A 21 -4.09 5.12 2.06
C LEU A 21 -4.21 4.68 3.52
N ASN A 22 -5.41 4.75 4.06
CA ASN A 22 -5.77 4.32 5.41
C ASN A 22 -6.16 2.83 5.42
N GLY A 23 -5.15 1.96 5.48
CA GLY A 23 -5.34 0.51 5.63
C GLY A 23 -4.04 -0.26 5.49
N PRO A 24 -4.00 -1.55 5.88
CA PRO A 24 -2.87 -2.42 5.62
C PRO A 24 -2.86 -2.84 4.14
N GLU A 25 -2.49 -1.93 3.23
CA GLU A 25 -2.08 -2.33 1.89
C GLU A 25 -0.60 -2.71 1.92
N ILE A 26 -0.35 -3.96 2.32
CA ILE A 26 0.93 -4.62 2.10
C ILE A 26 0.65 -5.79 1.18
N SER A 27 0.56 -5.53 -0.13
CA SER A 27 0.78 -6.60 -1.09
C SER A 27 2.26 -6.96 -1.01
N ASN A 28 2.58 -8.10 -0.40
CA ASN A 28 3.94 -8.66 -0.36
C ASN A 28 4.37 -9.19 -1.75
N THR A 29 4.04 -8.47 -2.80
CA THR A 29 4.40 -8.83 -4.16
C THR A 29 5.79 -8.28 -4.41
N GLU A 30 6.74 -9.15 -4.75
CA GLU A 30 8.01 -8.75 -5.38
C GLU A 30 7.66 -8.12 -6.73
N VAL A 31 7.45 -6.81 -6.72
CA VAL A 31 7.22 -6.02 -7.93
C VAL A 31 8.55 -5.36 -8.30
N ASP A 32 8.91 -5.43 -9.58
CA ASP A 32 9.99 -4.61 -10.10
C ASP A 32 9.52 -3.14 -10.11
N PHE A 33 10.09 -2.32 -9.22
CA PHE A 33 9.71 -0.91 -9.06
C PHE A 33 10.17 -0.01 -10.22
N THR A 34 10.80 -0.58 -11.24
CA THR A 34 11.31 0.15 -12.41
C THR A 34 10.41 0.05 -13.64
N ASP A 35 9.52 -0.95 -13.70
CA ASP A 35 8.59 -1.18 -14.81
C ASP A 35 7.18 -0.69 -14.46
N GLY A 36 6.92 0.59 -14.74
CA GLY A 36 5.59 1.18 -14.58
C GLY A 36 5.60 2.70 -14.68
N ASP A 37 4.40 3.27 -14.82
CA ASP A 37 4.22 4.71 -14.80
C ASP A 37 4.02 5.19 -13.37
N TRP A 38 4.83 6.15 -12.92
CA TRP A 38 4.65 6.79 -11.63
C TRP A 38 3.49 7.78 -11.69
N ILE A 39 2.49 7.55 -10.85
CA ILE A 39 1.38 8.47 -10.64
C ILE A 39 1.66 9.32 -9.41
N GLU A 40 1.54 10.63 -9.56
CA GLU A 40 1.71 11.61 -8.50
C GLU A 40 0.36 12.24 -8.14
N ARG A 41 0.06 12.30 -6.83
CA ARG A 41 -1.04 13.06 -6.25
C ARG A 41 -0.47 14.10 -5.30
N ASN A 42 -0.89 15.36 -5.44
CA ASN A 42 -0.45 16.47 -4.62
C ASN A 42 -1.64 17.20 -4.02
N GLU A 43 -1.53 17.56 -2.74
CA GLU A 43 -2.51 18.40 -2.04
C GLU A 43 -1.78 19.51 -1.27
N ALA A 44 -2.21 20.75 -1.49
CA ALA A 44 -1.70 21.91 -0.76
C ALA A 44 -2.47 22.12 0.55
N LEU A 45 -1.74 22.52 1.58
CA LEU A 45 -2.25 22.71 2.93
C LEU A 45 -1.79 24.05 3.47
N GLU A 46 -2.75 24.89 3.85
CA GLU A 46 -2.45 26.18 4.48
C GLU A 46 -2.76 26.13 5.96
N PHE A 47 -1.78 26.49 6.79
CA PHE A 47 -1.94 26.49 8.23
C PHE A 47 -1.31 27.72 8.89
N GLY A 48 -2.15 28.74 9.08
CA GLY A 48 -1.71 30.03 9.59
C GLY A 48 -0.90 30.79 8.54
N ASP A 49 0.37 31.04 8.84
CA ASP A 49 1.34 31.72 7.99
C ASP A 49 2.24 30.75 7.20
N ARG A 50 1.92 29.45 7.21
CA ARG A 50 2.75 28.39 6.65
C ARG A 50 1.97 27.53 5.67
N SER A 51 2.60 27.29 4.52
CA SER A 51 2.12 26.39 3.47
C SER A 51 2.85 25.05 3.53
N TYR A 52 2.13 23.97 3.32
CA TYR A 52 2.64 22.61 3.23
C TYR A 52 2.10 21.94 1.96
N THR A 53 2.80 20.90 1.50
CA THR A 53 2.32 20.04 0.42
C THR A 53 2.44 18.60 0.86
N ILE A 54 1.37 17.82 0.67
CA ILE A 54 1.41 16.37 0.78
C ILE A 54 1.47 15.81 -0.63
N SER A 55 2.42 14.91 -0.85
CA SER A 55 2.61 14.22 -2.12
C SER A 55 2.55 12.72 -1.90
N HIS A 56 1.78 12.02 -2.73
CA HIS A 56 1.74 10.56 -2.77
C HIS A 56 2.11 10.07 -4.17
N PHE A 57 3.08 9.16 -4.21
CA PHE A 57 3.59 8.54 -5.42
C PHE A 57 3.20 7.07 -5.41
N SER A 58 2.51 6.62 -6.45
CA SER A 58 2.18 5.21 -6.66
C SER A 58 2.66 4.75 -8.02
N LEU A 59 3.29 3.58 -8.07
CA LEU A 59 3.69 2.95 -9.31
C LEU A 59 2.49 2.18 -9.90
N GLN A 60 2.09 2.53 -11.11
CA GLN A 60 1.11 1.76 -11.88
C GLN A 60 1.86 0.73 -12.72
N VAL A 61 1.78 -0.53 -12.31
CA VAL A 61 2.31 -1.64 -13.11
C VAL A 61 1.25 -2.02 -14.14
N PRO A 62 1.58 -2.09 -15.45
CA PRO A 62 0.66 -2.63 -16.45
C PRO A 62 0.30 -4.08 -16.09
N GLU A 63 -0.99 -4.45 -16.19
CA GLU A 63 -1.44 -5.82 -15.90
C GLU A 63 -0.80 -6.83 -16.85
N SER A 64 0.35 -7.40 -16.48
CA SER A 64 0.83 -8.66 -17.02
C SER A 64 0.33 -9.78 -16.10
N ASN A 65 -0.92 -10.21 -16.31
CA ASN A 65 -1.55 -11.42 -15.75
C ASN A 65 -0.89 -11.99 -14.48
N SER A 66 -1.00 -11.28 -13.35
CA SER A 66 -0.73 -11.90 -12.06
C SER A 66 -1.87 -12.86 -11.77
N THR A 67 -1.66 -14.15 -12.06
CA THR A 67 -2.58 -15.21 -11.66
C THR A 67 -2.76 -15.13 -10.16
N VAL A 68 -3.94 -14.71 -9.74
CA VAL A 68 -4.39 -14.80 -8.36
C VAL A 68 -4.49 -16.29 -8.03
N THR A 69 -3.47 -16.86 -7.41
CA THR A 69 -3.61 -18.14 -6.72
C THR A 69 -4.39 -17.87 -5.44
N THR A 70 -5.72 -17.83 -5.57
CA THR A 70 -6.62 -17.98 -4.43
C THR A 70 -6.62 -19.47 -4.06
N ASP A 71 -5.67 -19.89 -3.23
CA ASP A 71 -5.75 -21.22 -2.60
C ASP A 71 -6.80 -21.22 -1.50
N ASN A 72 -8.06 -21.40 -1.92
CA ASN A 72 -9.15 -21.83 -1.06
C ASN A 72 -9.52 -23.27 -1.44
N ASN A 73 -8.89 -24.27 -0.80
CA ASN A 73 -9.45 -25.61 -0.74
C ASN A 73 -9.05 -26.35 0.56
N PRO A 74 -10.02 -26.86 1.36
CA PRO A 74 -9.73 -27.73 2.50
C PRO A 74 -9.88 -29.22 2.11
N GLN A 75 -8.77 -29.97 2.01
CA GLN A 75 -8.80 -31.42 2.25
C GLN A 75 -7.41 -32.05 2.48
N MET A 76 -7.36 -32.91 3.49
CA MET A 76 -6.22 -33.76 3.88
C MET A 76 -5.85 -34.75 2.75
N THR A 77 -4.55 -35.04 2.55
CA THR A 77 -4.00 -36.41 2.60
C THR A 77 -2.47 -36.42 2.55
N THR A 78 -1.91 -37.07 3.57
CA THR A 78 -0.65 -37.82 3.73
C THR A 78 0.22 -38.12 2.50
N SER A 79 1.54 -37.92 2.63
CA SER A 79 2.63 -38.94 2.48
C SER A 79 3.91 -38.32 1.92
N VAL A 80 5.02 -38.34 2.68
CA VAL A 80 6.38 -38.38 2.10
C VAL A 80 7.28 -39.25 2.95
N SER A 81 7.74 -40.36 2.35
CA SER A 81 8.88 -41.17 2.78
C SER A 81 10.10 -40.76 1.97
N VAL A 82 11.27 -40.54 2.61
CA VAL A 82 12.60 -40.72 1.97
C VAL A 82 13.67 -41.11 3.02
N GLU A 83 14.08 -42.39 3.00
CA GLU A 83 15.42 -42.93 3.36
C GLU A 83 16.50 -42.34 2.43
N LYS A 84 17.79 -42.18 2.70
CA LYS A 84 18.78 -42.65 3.69
C LYS A 84 19.98 -41.69 3.53
N GLN A 85 20.66 -41.31 4.61
CA GLN A 85 21.97 -40.64 4.50
C GLN A 85 23.10 -41.69 4.55
N ALA A 86 24.02 -41.54 3.60
CA ALA A 86 25.20 -42.39 3.39
C ALA A 86 26.23 -42.24 4.51
#